data_AF-A0A7D5EE03-F1
#
_entry.id   AF-A0A7D5EE03-F1
#
_cell.length_a   1.000
_cell.length_b   1.000
_cell.length_c   1.000
_cell.angle_alpha   90.00
_cell.angle_beta   90.00
_cell.angle_gamma   90.00
#
_symmetry.space_group_name_H-M   'P 1'
#
loop_
_entity.id
_entity.type
_entity.pdbx_description
1 polymer ?
#
loop_
_entity_poly.entity_id
_entity_poly.type
_entity_poly.pdbx_seq_one_letter_code
_entity_poly.pdbx_strand_id
1 'polypeptide(L)'
;MYVFVYGTLKKGFPSHELLENSEFICETRTQDEFAMVDLNLFPGVIKDKKISPIQGEIYDVDTNTLRQIDMYEGKWYSREEVELESGFTAQMYFLIEYPFDLKDIRIIDNGVWTEN
;
A
#
# COMPACT_ATOMS: atom_id res chain seq x y z
N MET A 1 12.33 -7.84 -7.33
CA MET A 1 12.39 -6.79 -6.28
C MET A 1 11.10 -6.88 -5.50
N TYR A 2 11.06 -6.50 -4.22
CA TYR A 2 9.84 -6.64 -3.44
C TYR A 2 8.99 -5.37 -3.44
N VAL A 3 7.68 -5.53 -3.66
CA VAL A 3 6.67 -4.51 -3.41
C VAL A 3 5.74 -4.98 -2.30
N PHE A 4 5.39 -4.07 -1.41
CA PHE A 4 4.43 -4.30 -0.33
C PHE A 4 3.15 -3.51 -0.62
N VAL A 5 2.04 -4.24 -0.74
CA VAL A 5 0.73 -3.66 -1.07
C VAL A 5 -0.25 -3.84 0.08
N TYR A 6 -1.00 -2.79 0.38
CA TYR A 6 -1.93 -2.74 1.53
C TYR A 6 -3.36 -2.37 1.12
N GLY A 7 -3.61 -2.11 -0.17
CA GLY A 7 -4.88 -1.57 -0.67
C GLY A 7 -5.44 -2.35 -1.86
N THR A 8 -5.85 -1.63 -2.90
CA THR A 8 -6.56 -2.18 -4.08
C THR A 8 -5.76 -3.19 -4.91
N LEU A 9 -4.45 -3.24 -4.72
CA LEU A 9 -3.53 -4.20 -5.37
C LEU A 9 -3.47 -5.56 -4.66
N LYS A 10 -3.97 -5.66 -3.41
CA LYS A 10 -4.02 -6.92 -2.66
C LYS A 10 -4.81 -7.99 -3.39
N LYS A 11 -4.51 -9.26 -3.13
CA LYS A 11 -5.25 -10.38 -3.71
C LYS A 11 -6.75 -10.29 -3.41
N GLY A 12 -7.57 -10.44 -4.44
CA GLY A 12 -9.03 -10.32 -4.35
C GLY A 12 -9.58 -8.91 -4.54
N PHE A 13 -8.72 -7.88 -4.54
CA PHE A 13 -9.15 -6.50 -4.76
C PHE A 13 -9.12 -6.09 -6.24
N PRO A 14 -9.82 -5.00 -6.62
CA PRO A 14 -10.07 -4.67 -8.04
C PRO A 14 -8.85 -4.45 -8.91
N SER A 15 -7.69 -4.11 -8.35
CA SER A 15 -6.48 -3.77 -9.10
C SER A 15 -5.39 -4.84 -8.99
N HIS A 16 -5.73 -6.00 -8.42
CA HIS A 16 -4.81 -7.14 -8.34
C HIS A 16 -4.30 -7.64 -9.70
N GLU A 17 -5.02 -7.36 -10.79
CA GLU A 17 -4.60 -7.70 -12.16
C GLU A 17 -3.19 -7.19 -12.50
N LEU A 18 -2.75 -6.07 -11.92
CA LEU A 18 -1.39 -5.54 -12.12
C LEU A 18 -0.29 -6.43 -11.52
N LEU A 19 -0.65 -7.29 -10.56
CA LEU A 19 0.24 -8.22 -9.88
C LEU A 19 -0.03 -9.68 -10.25
N GLU A 20 -0.93 -9.97 -11.20
CA GLU A 20 -1.39 -11.34 -11.49
C GLU A 20 -0.26 -12.31 -11.89
N ASN A 21 0.80 -11.77 -12.51
CA ASN A 21 1.97 -12.51 -12.98
C ASN A 21 3.15 -12.44 -11.99
N SER A 22 2.96 -11.80 -10.84
CA SER A 22 4.00 -11.61 -9.82
C SER A 22 3.96 -12.72 -8.78
N GLU A 23 5.11 -13.09 -8.23
CA GLU A 23 5.17 -14.13 -7.21
C GLU A 23 4.72 -13.58 -5.86
N PHE A 24 3.65 -14.15 -5.30
CA PHE A 24 3.25 -13.87 -3.92
C PHE A 24 4.23 -14.51 -2.94
N ILE A 25 4.78 -13.70 -2.02
CA ILE A 25 5.76 -14.15 -1.03
C ILE A 25 5.08 -14.49 0.29
N CYS A 26 4.44 -13.51 0.94
CA CYS A 26 3.69 -13.70 2.17
C CYS A 26 2.84 -12.47 2.54
N GLU A 27 1.93 -12.67 3.50
CA GLU A 27 1.28 -11.58 4.25
C GLU A 27 2.19 -11.14 5.41
N THR A 28 2.24 -9.83 5.67
CA THR A 28 3.03 -9.26 6.77
C THR A 28 2.53 -7.87 7.16
N ARG A 29 3.27 -7.18 8.03
CA ARG A 29 3.05 -5.78 8.39
C ARG A 29 4.34 -5.00 8.46
N THR A 30 4.24 -3.68 8.35
CA THR A 30 5.37 -2.76 8.54
C THR A 30 5.94 -2.86 9.96
N GLN A 31 7.25 -2.70 10.11
CA GLN A 31 7.85 -2.58 11.46
C GLN A 31 7.51 -1.23 12.10
N ASP A 32 7.51 -0.17 11.30
CA ASP A 32 7.09 1.16 11.73
C ASP A 32 5.57 1.31 11.72
N GLU A 33 5.08 2.24 12.53
CA GLU A 33 3.69 2.66 12.56
C GLU A 33 3.44 3.82 11.60
N PHE A 34 2.33 3.75 10.88
CA PHE A 34 1.87 4.79 9.98
C PHE A 34 0.38 5.10 10.22
N ALA A 35 -0.18 6.09 9.51
CA ALA A 35 -1.61 6.34 9.53
C ALA A 35 -2.22 5.88 8.23
N MET A 36 -3.10 4.88 8.30
CA MET A 36 -3.96 4.53 7.17
C MET A 36 -5.22 5.39 7.19
N VAL A 37 -5.62 5.88 6.02
CA VAL A 37 -6.83 6.66 5.81
C VAL A 37 -7.70 6.04 4.74
N ASP A 38 -9.01 6.14 4.91
CA ASP A 38 -10.00 5.73 3.94
C ASP A 38 -10.30 6.90 2.98
N LEU A 39 -9.98 6.72 1.69
CA LEU A 39 -10.29 7.68 0.62
C LEU A 39 -11.57 7.26 -0.13
N ASN A 40 -12.46 6.53 0.55
CA ASN A 40 -13.69 5.87 0.10
C ASN A 40 -13.46 4.62 -0.76
N LEU A 41 -12.79 4.77 -1.90
CA LEU A 41 -12.62 3.66 -2.86
C LEU A 41 -11.33 2.88 -2.64
N PHE A 42 -10.36 3.47 -1.96
CA PHE A 42 -9.04 2.93 -1.75
C PHE A 42 -8.42 3.55 -0.50
N PRO A 43 -7.48 2.85 0.17
CA PRO A 43 -6.78 3.40 1.31
C PRO A 43 -5.60 4.26 0.87
N GLY A 44 -5.17 5.17 1.74
CA GLY A 44 -3.86 5.81 1.64
C GLY A 44 -3.09 5.70 2.95
N VAL A 45 -1.77 5.59 2.87
CA VAL A 45 -0.90 5.61 4.07
C VAL A 45 -0.12 6.91 4.13
N ILE A 46 -0.19 7.60 5.27
CA ILE A 46 0.51 8.85 5.56
C ILE A 46 1.72 8.54 6.45
N LYS A 47 2.91 8.91 5.97
CA LYS A 47 4.19 8.60 6.60
C LYS A 47 4.42 9.32 7.94
N ASP A 48 4.04 10.60 8.04
CA ASP A 48 4.40 11.46 9.17
C ASP A 48 3.53 11.26 10.43
N LYS A 49 2.60 10.31 10.41
CA LYS A 49 1.68 10.03 11.53
C LYS A 49 1.81 8.57 11.93
N LYS A 50 2.09 8.33 13.21
CA LYS A 50 2.28 6.98 13.78
C LYS A 50 1.02 6.55 14.52
N ILE A 51 0.24 5.66 13.93
CA ILE A 51 -1.03 5.17 14.52
C ILE A 51 -0.98 3.65 14.69
N SER A 52 -0.62 2.92 13.65
CA SER A 52 -0.51 1.46 13.70
C SER A 52 0.39 0.91 12.59
N PRO A 53 0.92 -0.31 12.76
CA PRO A 53 1.56 -1.05 11.67
C PRO A 53 0.57 -1.30 10.54
N ILE A 54 1.02 -1.20 9.30
CA ILE A 54 0.19 -1.41 8.11
C ILE A 54 0.27 -2.87 7.71
N GLN A 55 -0.88 -3.55 7.60
CA GLN A 55 -0.97 -4.93 7.14
C GLN A 55 -1.15 -5.00 5.62
N GLY A 56 -0.44 -5.93 4.99
CA GLY A 56 -0.46 -6.10 3.55
C GLY A 56 0.23 -7.37 3.08
N GLU A 57 0.57 -7.38 1.80
CA GLU A 57 1.09 -8.53 1.06
C GLU A 57 2.39 -8.15 0.35
N ILE A 58 3.35 -9.06 0.33
CA ILE A 58 4.60 -8.90 -0.42
C ILE A 58 4.52 -9.67 -1.73
N TYR A 59 4.95 -9.02 -2.82
CA TYR A 59 5.14 -9.63 -4.12
C TYR A 59 6.56 -9.41 -4.65
N ASP A 60 7.14 -10.43 -5.28
CA ASP A 60 8.33 -10.26 -6.11
C ASP A 60 7.90 -9.82 -7.51
N VAL A 61 8.37 -8.63 -7.89
CA VAL A 61 8.02 -7.95 -9.14
C VAL A 61 9.26 -7.61 -9.94
N ASP A 62 9.10 -7.63 -11.27
CA ASP A 62 10.08 -7.08 -12.18
C ASP A 62 9.94 -5.55 -12.31
N THR A 63 10.90 -4.93 -13.01
CA THR A 63 10.93 -3.48 -13.22
C THR A 63 9.76 -2.98 -14.07
N ASN A 64 9.23 -3.82 -14.98
CA ASN A 64 8.12 -3.43 -15.84
C ASN A 64 6.80 -3.39 -15.06
N THR A 65 6.52 -4.42 -14.25
CA THR A 65 5.38 -4.45 -13.33
C THR A 65 5.41 -3.28 -12.37
N LEU A 66 6.56 -3.01 -11.74
CA LEU A 66 6.68 -1.86 -10.83
C LEU A 66 6.38 -0.53 -11.55
N ARG A 67 6.83 -0.37 -12.80
CA ARG A 67 6.53 0.83 -13.59
C ARG A 67 5.03 0.95 -13.90
N GLN A 68 4.33 -0.16 -14.12
CA GLN A 68 2.88 -0.14 -14.32
C GLN A 68 2.16 0.27 -13.04
N ILE A 69 2.62 -0.19 -11.88
CA ILE A 69 2.09 0.25 -10.58
C ILE A 69 2.38 1.75 -10.37
N ASP A 70 3.60 2.22 -10.63
CA ASP A 70 3.94 3.66 -10.57
C ASP A 70 3.01 4.51 -11.45
N MET A 71 2.62 4.01 -12.63
CA MET A 71 1.66 4.69 -13.52
C MET A 71 0.22 4.66 -12.99
N TYR A 72 -0.20 3.54 -12.39
CA TYR A 72 -1.53 3.37 -11.80
C TYR A 72 -1.73 4.29 -10.59
N GLU A 73 -0.73 4.32 -9.69
CA GLU A 73 -0.72 5.14 -8.49
C GLU A 73 -0.63 6.65 -8.82
N GLY A 74 0.04 6.97 -9.93
CA GLY A 74 0.06 8.30 -10.51
C GLY A 74 0.70 9.34 -9.60
N LYS A 75 0.05 10.50 -9.47
CA LYS A 75 0.59 11.64 -8.69
C LYS A 75 0.25 11.61 -7.20
N TRP A 76 -0.71 10.77 -6.80
CA TRP A 76 -1.23 10.76 -5.42
C TRP A 76 -0.31 10.03 -4.47
N TYR A 77 0.46 9.08 -4.99
CA TYR A 77 1.34 8.27 -4.18
C TYR A 77 2.79 8.34 -4.66
N SER A 78 3.69 8.15 -3.72
CA SER A 78 5.11 7.95 -3.98
C SER A 78 5.62 6.77 -3.18
N ARG A 79 6.45 5.94 -3.78
CA ARG A 79 6.99 4.76 -3.10
C ARG A 79 8.29 5.05 -2.38
N GLU A 80 8.44 4.45 -1.22
CA GLU A 80 9.69 4.42 -0.46
C GLU A 80 9.98 2.99 0.03
N GLU A 81 11.23 2.72 0.40
CA GLU A 81 11.59 1.45 1.02
C GLU A 81 11.14 1.41 2.48
N VAL A 82 10.53 0.30 2.87
CA VAL A 82 10.09 0.04 4.25
C VAL A 82 10.60 -1.32 4.73
N GLU A 83 10.89 -1.40 6.01
CA GLU A 83 11.20 -2.65 6.70
C GLU A 83 9.90 -3.32 7.19
N LEU A 84 9.81 -4.63 6.98
CA LEU A 84 8.64 -5.42 7.31
C LEU A 84 8.99 -6.43 8.42
N GLU A 85 7.99 -6.81 9.21
CA GLU A 85 8.20 -7.79 10.30
C GLU A 85 8.59 -9.18 9.79
N SER A 86 8.29 -9.49 8.53
CA SER A 86 8.76 -10.71 7.85
C SER A 86 10.28 -10.74 7.62
N GLY A 87 11.00 -9.63 7.88
CA GLY A 87 12.42 -9.48 7.62
C GLY A 87 12.76 -9.03 6.20
N PHE A 88 11.75 -8.77 5.36
CA PHE A 88 11.93 -8.20 4.03
C PHE A 88 11.99 -6.67 4.08
N THR A 89 12.75 -6.09 3.14
CA THR A 89 12.63 -4.69 2.75
C THR A 89 11.91 -4.63 1.41
N ALA A 90 10.88 -3.79 1.31
CA ALA A 90 10.05 -3.70 0.11
C ALA A 90 9.68 -2.25 -0.21
N GLN A 91 9.32 -1.99 -1.47
CA GLN A 91 8.75 -0.72 -1.91
C GLN A 91 7.29 -0.63 -1.45
N MET A 92 6.93 0.45 -0.77
CA MET A 92 5.57 0.72 -0.31
C MET A 92 5.15 2.13 -0.73
N TYR A 93 3.93 2.28 -1.22
CA TYR A 93 3.38 3.56 -1.66
C TYR A 93 2.80 4.36 -0.50
N PHE A 94 3.22 5.62 -0.36
CA PHE A 94 2.71 6.59 0.60
C PHE A 94 1.91 7.67 -0.10
N LEU A 95 0.81 8.09 0.50
CA LEU A 95 -0.04 9.17 0.01
C LEU A 95 0.68 10.52 0.20
N ILE A 96 0.95 11.22 -0.91
CA ILE A 96 1.62 12.53 -0.93
C ILE A 96 0.71 13.67 -1.39
N GLU A 97 -0.34 13.37 -2.16
CA GLU A 97 -1.33 14.34 -2.62
C GLU A 97 -2.73 13.74 -2.48
N TYR A 98 -3.67 14.52 -1.92
CA TYR A 98 -5.05 14.07 -1.78
C TYR A 98 -5.77 14.12 -3.13
N PRO A 99 -6.46 13.03 -3.53
CA PRO A 99 -7.10 12.92 -4.84
C PRO A 99 -8.27 13.90 -5.07
N PHE A 100 -8.84 14.45 -3.98
CA PHE A 100 -9.96 15.40 -3.99
C PHE A 100 -10.04 16.12 -2.63
N ASP A 101 -10.82 17.21 -2.57
CA ASP A 101 -11.13 17.90 -1.31
C ASP A 101 -11.94 16.97 -0.39
N LEU A 102 -11.23 16.29 0.51
CA LEU A 102 -11.80 15.43 1.52
C LEU A 102 -12.17 16.27 2.74
N LYS A 103 -13.47 16.47 2.98
CA LYS A 103 -13.95 17.20 4.16
C LYS A 103 -13.78 16.40 5.45
N ASP A 104 -13.90 15.07 5.36
CA ASP A 104 -13.78 14.16 6.50
C ASP A 104 -13.00 12.91 6.08
N ILE A 105 -11.70 12.91 6.36
CA ILE A 105 -10.85 11.73 6.15
C ILE A 105 -10.98 10.82 7.36
N ARG A 106 -11.53 9.62 7.14
CA ARG A 106 -11.62 8.61 8.19
C ARG A 106 -10.26 7.92 8.36
N ILE A 107 -9.76 7.89 9.60
CA ILE A 107 -8.57 7.12 9.97
C ILE A 107 -8.96 5.67 10.19
N ILE A 108 -8.16 4.76 9.66
CA ILE A 108 -8.21 3.32 9.95
C ILE A 108 -7.17 3.07 11.04
N ASP A 109 -7.63 2.86 12.26
CA ASP A 109 -6.79 2.83 13.46
C ASP A 109 -5.99 1.52 13.62
N ASN A 110 -6.45 0.43 13.02
CA ASN A 110 -5.81 -0.87 13.09
C ASN A 110 -4.82 -1.17 11.94
N GLY A 111 -4.70 -0.27 10.95
CA GLY A 111 -3.78 -0.42 9.82
C GLY A 111 -4.15 -1.53 8.83
N VAL A 112 -5.41 -1.99 8.83
CA VAL A 112 -5.89 -3.07 7.95
C VAL A 112 -6.96 -2.54 7.00
N TRP A 113 -6.69 -2.59 5.71
CA TRP A 113 -7.71 -2.37 4.68
C TRP A 113 -8.46 -3.67 4.38
N THR A 114 -9.78 -3.62 4.57
CA THR A 114 -10.73 -4.69 4.26
C THR A 114 -11.70 -4.23 3.19
N GLU A 115 -12.25 -5.15 2.41
CA GLU A 115 -13.43 -4.85 1.58
C GLU A 115 -14.57 -4.35 2.49
N ASN A 116 -15.18 -3.23 2.13
CA ASN A 116 -16.38 -2.70 2.79
C ASN A 116 -17.62 -3.48 2.37
#